data_AF-A0A7C4Y6R9-F1
#
_entry.id   AF-A0A7C4Y6R9-F1
#
_cell.length_a   1.000
_cell.length_b   1.000
_cell.length_c   1.000
_cell.angle_alpha   90.00
_cell.angle_beta   90.00
_cell.angle_gamma   90.00
#
_symmetry.space_group_name_H-M   'P 1'
#
loop_
_entity.id
_entity.type
_entity.pdbx_description
1 polymer ?
#
loop_
_entity_poly.entity_id
_entity_poly.type
_entity_poly.pdbx_seq_one_letter_code
_entity_poly.pdbx_strand_id
1 'polypeptide(L)' 'TPECFLFDKDGKLVYHGAIDDNPNDASAVNRKHLTEAINELKNGKEIAVKESRSVGCTIKRLK' A
#
# COMPACT_ATOMS: atom_id res chain seq x y z
N THR A 1 -2.20 10.71 3.21
CA THR A 1 -0.84 10.96 2.70
C THR A 1 0.16 10.48 3.73
N PRO A 2 0.80 9.32 3.50
CA PRO A 2 0.84 8.58 2.23
C PRO A 2 -0.48 7.85 1.88
N GLU A 3 -0.62 7.50 0.61
CA GLU A 3 -1.62 6.59 0.03
C GLU A 3 -1.02 6.06 -1.29
N CYS A 4 -0.96 4.73 -1.44
CA CYS A 4 -0.18 4.05 -2.47
C CYS A 4 -1.10 3.35 -3.47
N PHE A 5 -0.67 3.34 -4.73
CA PHE A 5 -1.32 2.65 -5.84
C PHE A 5 -0.25 1.84 -6.58
N LEU A 6 -0.40 0.51 -6.62
CA LEU A 6 0.49 -0.41 -7.32
C LEU A 6 -0.21 -0.94 -8.57
N PHE A 7 0.45 -0.79 -9.71
CA PHE A 7 -0.01 -1.29 -10.99
C PHE A 7 0.86 -2.46 -11.45
N ASP A 8 0.25 -3.46 -12.08
CA ASP A 8 0.98 -4.55 -12.72
C ASP A 8 1.52 -4.15 -14.11
N LYS A 9 2.20 -5.09 -14.78
CA LYS A 9 2.80 -4.89 -16.11
C LYS A 9 1.79 -4.52 -17.19
N ASP A 10 0.51 -4.84 -17.00
CA ASP A 10 -0.58 -4.56 -17.95
C ASP A 10 -1.30 -3.25 -17.59
N GLY A 11 -0.80 -2.51 -16.59
CA GLY A 11 -1.38 -1.26 -16.13
C GLY A 11 -2.64 -1.44 -15.29
N LYS A 12 -2.91 -2.65 -14.78
CA LYS A 12 -4.05 -2.91 -13.90
C LYS A 12 -3.69 -2.54 -12.46
N LEU A 13 -4.59 -1.84 -11.77
CA LEU A 13 -4.46 -1.58 -10.34
C LEU A 13 -4.60 -2.90 -9.57
N VAL A 14 -3.55 -3.28 -8.85
CA VAL A 14 -3.49 -4.56 -8.11
C VAL A 14 -3.32 -4.38 -6.60
N TYR A 15 -2.93 -3.19 -6.14
CA TYR A 15 -2.97 -2.83 -4.72
C TYR A 15 -3.26 -1.32 -4.52
N HIS A 16 -4.09 -0.99 -3.54
CA HIS A 16 -4.41 0.38 -3.11
C HIS A 16 -4.47 0.46 -1.58
N GLY A 17 -3.71 1.38 -0.97
CA GLY A 17 -3.82 1.64 0.46
C GLY A 17 -2.58 2.21 1.11
N ALA A 18 -2.36 1.90 2.39
CA ALA A 18 -1.20 2.36 3.16
C ALA A 18 0.11 1.65 2.77
N ILE A 19 1.24 2.14 3.27
CA ILE A 19 2.55 1.48 3.11
C ILE A 19 2.66 0.29 4.07
N ASP A 20 2.26 0.50 5.32
CA ASP A 20 2.27 -0.43 6.44
C ASP A 20 1.13 -0.09 7.41
N ASP A 21 1.04 -0.83 8.52
CA ASP A 21 0.03 -0.66 9.57
C ASP A 21 0.36 0.44 10.60
N ASN A 22 1.54 1.07 10.53
CA ASN A 22 1.94 2.11 11.48
C ASN A 22 2.78 3.23 10.83
N PRO A 23 2.13 4.31 10.38
CA PRO A 23 2.86 5.41 9.73
C PRO A 23 3.59 6.34 10.71
N ASN A 24 3.37 6.20 12.02
CA ASN A 24 3.93 7.10 13.02
C ASN A 24 5.24 6.57 13.62
N ASP A 25 5.36 5.25 13.73
CA ASP A 25 6.49 4.57 14.35
C ASP A 25 6.88 3.32 13.58
N ALA A 26 8.03 3.39 12.91
CA ALA A 26 8.59 2.29 12.13
C ALA A 26 8.91 1.05 12.97
N SER A 27 9.19 1.21 14.27
CA SER A 27 9.50 0.08 15.16
C SER A 27 8.26 -0.72 15.56
N ALA A 28 7.08 -0.10 15.46
CA ALA A 28 5.79 -0.69 15.81
C ALA A 28 4.99 -1.16 14.58
N VAL A 29 5.66 -1.32 13.42
CA VAL A 29 5.08 -1.92 12.21
C VAL A 29 4.99 -3.43 12.39
N ASN A 30 3.78 -3.99 12.34
CA ASN A 30 3.56 -5.44 12.35
C ASN A 30 3.39 -6.00 10.93
N ARG A 31 2.95 -5.17 9.97
CA ARG A 31 2.72 -5.61 8.59
C ARG A 31 3.09 -4.55 7.55
N LYS A 32 4.03 -4.87 6.67
CA LYS A 32 4.49 -4.02 5.56
C LYS A 32 3.64 -4.22 4.30
N HIS A 33 2.42 -3.69 4.28
CA HIS A 33 1.41 -3.95 3.25
C HIS A 33 1.93 -3.84 1.81
N LEU A 34 2.57 -2.72 1.47
CA LEU A 34 3.05 -2.47 0.11
C LEU A 34 4.21 -3.39 -0.27
N THR A 35 5.12 -3.65 0.67
CA THR A 35 6.26 -4.56 0.43
C THR A 35 5.78 -5.99 0.15
N GLU A 36 4.82 -6.49 0.93
CA GLU A 36 4.23 -7.80 0.70
C GLU A 36 3.56 -7.87 -0.67
N ALA A 37 2.74 -6.88 -1.03
CA ALA A 37 2.07 -6.83 -2.33
C ALA A 37 3.06 -6.83 -3.51
N ILE A 38 4.16 -6.09 -3.41
CA ILE A 38 5.23 -6.08 -4.42
C ILE A 38 5.90 -7.47 -4.52
N ASN A 39 6.19 -8.10 -3.39
CA ASN A 39 6.82 -9.41 -3.37
C ASN A 39 5.89 -10.50 -3.94
N GLU A 40 4.60 -10.47 -3.61
CA GLU A 40 3.60 -11.38 -4.15
C GLU A 40 3.51 -11.23 -5.68
N LEU A 41 3.35 -10.00 -6.16
CA LEU A 41 3.28 -9.69 -7.59
C LEU A 41 4.56 -10.12 -8.33
N LYS A 42 5.74 -9.79 -7.79
CA LYS A 42 7.04 -10.16 -8.38
C LYS A 42 7.21 -11.68 -8.49
N ASN A 43 6.67 -12.44 -7.54
CA ASN A 43 6.74 -13.90 -7.53
C ASN A 43 5.59 -14.56 -8.33
N GLY A 44 4.78 -13.79 -9.05
CA GLY A 44 3.63 -14.30 -9.80
C GLY A 44 2.52 -14.88 -8.92
N LYS A 45 2.50 -14.52 -7.63
CA LYS A 45 1.46 -14.93 -6.69
C LYS A 45 0.29 -13.95 -6.74
N GLU A 46 -0.89 -14.43 -6.37
CA GLU A 46 -2.01 -13.54 -6.10
C GLU A 46 -1.71 -12.67 -4.87
N ILE A 47 -1.99 -11.36 -4.97
CA ILE A 47 -1.83 -10.43 -3.84
C ILE A 47 -2.88 -10.73 -2.78
N ALA A 48 -2.45 -11.11 -1.58
CA ALA A 48 -3.34 -11.57 -0.51
C ALA A 48 -4.19 -10.43 0.07
N VAL A 49 -3.62 -9.22 0.14
CA VAL A 49 -4.31 -8.02 0.62
C VAL A 49 -4.19 -6.94 -0.45
N LYS A 50 -5.25 -6.81 -1.25
CA LYS A 50 -5.33 -5.85 -2.38
C LYS A 50 -5.70 -4.45 -1.93
N GLU A 51 -6.35 -4.33 -0.78
CA GLU A 51 -6.78 -3.04 -0.22
C GLU A 51 -6.43 -2.94 1.26
N SER A 52 -5.95 -1.76 1.67
CA SER A 52 -5.80 -1.41 3.08
C SER A 52 -6.28 0.01 3.33
N ARG A 53 -6.69 0.31 4.57
CA ARG A 53 -7.09 1.66 4.93
C ARG A 53 -5.87 2.58 4.83
N SER A 54 -6.01 3.67 4.08
CA SER A 54 -5.00 4.73 4.03
C SER A 54 -4.82 5.33 5.42
N VAL A 55 -3.58 5.36 5.92
CA VAL A 55 -3.25 5.94 7.22
C VAL A 55 -2.40 7.20 6.99
N GLY A 56 -2.93 8.35 7.39
CA GLY A 56 -2.22 9.63 7.32
C GLY A 56 -3.13 10.85 7.18
N CYS A 57 -2.52 12.01 7.00
CA CYS A 57 -3.24 13.27 6.81
C CYS A 57 -4.04 13.28 5.48
N THR A 58 -5.16 14.01 5.46
CA THR A 58 -5.89 14.29 4.21
C THR A 58 -5.06 15.19 3.30
N ILE A 59 -5.20 15.02 1.98
CA ILE A 59 -4.63 15.94 0.99
C ILE A 59 -5.16 17.35 1.23
N LYS A 60 -4.27 18.35 1.36
CA LYS A 60 -4.65 19.76 1.46
C LYS A 60 -5.01 20.26 0.06
N ARG A 61 -6.30 20.42 -0.20
CA ARG A 61 -6.82 20.92 -1.48
C ARG A 61 -6.89 22.45 -1.45
N LEU A 62 -6.59 23.08 -2.59
CA LEU A 62 -6.94 24.48 -2.78
C LEU A 62 -8.46 24.63 -2.67
N LYS A 63 -8.89 25.67 -1.99
CA LYS A 63 -10.31 26.05 -1.96
C LYS A 63 -10.67 26.78 -3.24
#